data_AF-A0A0W8C5I9-F1
#
_entry.id   AF-A0A0W8C5I9-F1
#
_cell.length_a   1.000
_cell.length_b   1.000
_cell.length_c   1.000
_cell.angle_alpha   90.00
_cell.angle_beta   90.00
_cell.angle_gamma   90.00
#
_symmetry.space_group_name_H-M   'P 1'
#
loop_
_entity.id
_entity.type
_entity.pdbx_description
1 polymer ?
#
loop_
_entity_poly.entity_id
_entity_poly.type
_entity_poly.pdbx_seq_one_letter_code
_entity_poly.pdbx_strand_id
1 'polypeptide(L)'
;MAFMDAVSKKNGIDSQSGRKKCTSNNDCSTLTDGSECAIRAGKTSGYCIPTWFGICHAWAPAAILEAEPNCPVTYNGVTFQPMDLKALVSSVYDGARVATVFTGARYNGGDEATDEYGRHTNNAYRDLNPAYFHIANANILGKLNSTYVADVTAGAEVWNQPVRGFKVYEQTKMSLKKAAQTFYGLQKYPWNSAAKSIVYVKSRLSWIFETYTDGGLVSSGEINKYTTGQYYYYLLELDSAGEIIGGEWVYNSDDDHPDFLWLPKAKPAANTVTSIGLSYADVSMLLQKSVSCSA
;
A
#
# COMPACT_ATOMS: atom_id res chain seq x y z
N MET A 1 11.69 15.02 27.22
CA MET A 1 10.72 13.92 27.47
C MET A 1 9.37 14.20 26.79
N ALA A 2 8.85 15.43 26.85
CA ALA A 2 7.56 15.82 26.26
C ALA A 2 7.34 15.41 24.78
N PHE A 3 8.35 15.53 23.91
CA PHE A 3 8.19 15.18 22.48
C PHE A 3 7.93 13.68 22.25
N MET A 4 8.73 12.80 22.86
CA MET A 4 8.53 11.34 22.74
C MET A 4 7.20 10.89 23.35
N ASP A 5 6.73 11.57 24.39
CA ASP A 5 5.42 11.31 24.99
C ASP A 5 4.28 11.74 24.05
N ALA A 6 4.42 12.89 23.36
CA ALA A 6 3.47 13.32 22.34
C ALA A 6 3.42 12.33 21.16
N VAL A 7 4.59 11.88 20.67
CA VAL A 7 4.69 10.82 19.65
C VAL A 7 3.96 9.56 20.10
N SER A 8 4.26 9.06 21.32
CA SER A 8 3.64 7.82 21.79
C SER A 8 2.12 7.95 21.97
N LYS A 9 1.65 9.08 22.50
CA LYS A 9 0.23 9.34 22.72
C LYS A 9 -0.57 9.46 21.42
N LYS A 10 0.06 9.89 20.32
CA LYS A 10 -0.60 10.03 19.02
C LYS A 10 -0.47 8.79 18.15
N ASN A 11 0.72 8.22 18.05
CA ASN A 11 1.04 7.20 17.05
C ASN A 11 1.70 5.94 17.63
N GLY A 12 2.12 5.96 18.89
CA GLY A 12 2.82 4.83 19.51
C GLY A 12 2.00 4.11 20.56
N ILE A 13 2.68 3.47 21.51
CA ILE A 13 2.09 2.61 22.55
C ILE A 13 0.98 3.32 23.35
N ASP A 14 1.21 4.55 23.78
CA ASP A 14 0.25 5.27 24.63
C ASP A 14 -1.03 5.68 23.89
N SER A 15 -1.04 5.69 22.55
CA SER A 15 -2.26 5.88 21.75
C SER A 15 -3.25 4.72 21.90
N GLN A 16 -2.77 3.56 22.36
CA GLN A 16 -3.54 2.33 22.51
C GLN A 16 -3.95 2.07 23.98
N SER A 17 -4.01 3.11 24.81
CA SER A 17 -4.26 2.98 26.25
C SER A 17 -5.60 2.34 26.64
N GLY A 18 -6.54 2.24 25.70
CA GLY A 18 -7.80 1.52 25.87
C GLY A 18 -7.71 0.00 25.70
N ARG A 19 -6.59 -0.53 25.20
CA ARG A 19 -6.38 -1.97 25.00
C ARG A 19 -5.98 -2.68 26.30
N LYS A 20 -6.01 -4.02 26.27
CA LYS A 20 -5.65 -4.89 27.41
C LYS A 20 -4.24 -4.55 27.90
N LYS A 21 -4.10 -4.25 29.19
CA LYS A 21 -2.79 -4.04 29.82
C LYS A 21 -2.00 -5.34 29.87
N CYS A 22 -0.68 -5.24 29.75
CA CYS A 22 0.21 -6.38 29.77
C CYS A 22 1.58 -6.05 30.39
N THR A 23 2.28 -7.10 30.79
CA THR A 23 3.68 -7.09 31.24
C THR A 23 4.54 -8.09 30.47
N SER A 24 3.91 -9.03 29.77
CA SER A 24 4.56 -10.00 28.89
C SER A 24 3.62 -10.42 27.76
N ASN A 25 4.14 -11.07 26.71
CA ASN A 25 3.33 -11.57 25.60
C ASN A 25 2.28 -12.60 26.04
N ASN A 26 2.51 -13.33 27.13
CA ASN A 26 1.55 -14.30 27.67
C ASN A 26 0.23 -13.63 28.07
N ASP A 27 0.28 -12.37 28.51
CA ASP A 27 -0.93 -11.61 28.87
C ASP A 27 -1.83 -11.32 27.65
N CYS A 28 -1.27 -11.37 26.44
CA CYS A 28 -1.98 -11.12 25.17
C CYS A 28 -2.47 -12.40 24.48
N SER A 29 -2.07 -13.59 24.97
CA SER A 29 -2.35 -14.90 24.34
C SER A 29 -3.83 -15.23 24.12
N THR A 30 -4.73 -14.57 24.85
CA THR A 30 -6.19 -14.76 24.70
C THR A 30 -6.79 -13.97 23.54
N LEU A 31 -6.01 -13.09 22.90
CA LEU A 31 -6.45 -12.27 21.78
C LEU A 31 -6.17 -12.98 20.46
N THR A 32 -7.07 -12.84 19.50
CA THR A 32 -6.98 -13.48 18.17
C THR A 32 -6.73 -12.45 17.06
N ASP A 33 -6.14 -11.32 17.39
CA ASP A 33 -5.90 -10.17 16.49
C ASP A 33 -4.40 -9.89 16.24
N GLY A 34 -3.53 -10.87 16.54
CA GLY A 34 -2.08 -10.73 16.38
C GLY A 34 -1.43 -9.78 17.38
N SER A 35 -2.10 -9.48 18.51
CA SER A 35 -1.55 -8.58 19.52
C SER A 35 -0.33 -9.15 20.25
N GLU A 36 0.70 -8.31 20.39
CA GLU A 36 1.84 -8.53 21.28
C GLU A 36 1.91 -7.48 22.39
N CYS A 37 2.63 -7.79 23.48
CA CYS A 37 2.76 -6.86 24.59
C CYS A 37 3.78 -5.77 24.29
N ALA A 38 3.29 -4.58 23.94
CA ALA A 38 4.14 -3.44 23.60
C ALA A 38 4.41 -2.56 24.83
N ILE A 39 5.68 -2.48 25.24
CA ILE A 39 6.13 -1.73 26.42
C ILE A 39 7.11 -0.63 26.01
N ARG A 40 6.86 0.62 26.42
CA ARG A 40 7.78 1.75 26.13
C ARG A 40 9.11 1.55 26.86
N ALA A 41 10.20 2.01 26.25
CA ALA A 41 11.51 2.06 26.89
C ALA A 41 11.43 2.76 28.26
N GLY A 42 11.97 2.12 29.30
CA GLY A 42 11.95 2.62 30.68
C GLY A 42 10.61 2.43 31.42
N LYS A 43 9.64 1.70 30.85
CA LYS A 43 8.39 1.29 31.52
C LYS A 43 8.39 -0.21 31.81
N THR A 44 7.55 -0.61 32.76
CA THR A 44 7.43 -2.00 33.24
C THR A 44 6.14 -2.70 32.78
N SER A 45 5.22 -1.96 32.16
CA SER A 45 3.96 -2.45 31.63
C SER A 45 3.53 -1.63 30.43
N GLY A 46 2.64 -2.19 29.62
CA GLY A 46 2.15 -1.58 28.40
C GLY A 46 0.79 -2.16 28.01
N TYR A 47 0.56 -2.27 26.71
CA TYR A 47 -0.73 -2.71 26.15
C TYR A 47 -0.52 -3.79 25.08
N CYS A 48 -1.48 -4.71 24.96
CA CYS A 48 -1.54 -5.68 23.87
C CYS A 48 -1.96 -4.95 22.60
N ILE A 49 -1.07 -4.84 21.61
CA ILE A 49 -1.28 -4.07 20.36
C ILE A 49 -1.03 -4.99 19.16
N PRO A 50 -1.94 -5.04 18.16
CA PRO A 50 -1.70 -5.74 16.90
C PRO A 50 -0.44 -5.24 16.22
N THR A 51 0.43 -6.15 15.81
CA THR A 51 1.77 -5.81 15.27
C THR A 51 1.74 -5.15 13.90
N TRP A 52 0.61 -5.24 13.18
CA TRP A 52 0.41 -4.57 11.89
C TRP A 52 0.06 -3.08 12.02
N PHE A 53 -0.30 -2.61 13.22
CA PHE A 53 -0.62 -1.19 13.42
C PHE A 53 0.60 -0.33 13.13
N GLY A 54 0.47 0.58 12.17
CA GLY A 54 1.55 1.45 11.74
C GLY A 54 1.09 2.57 10.84
N ILE A 55 2.07 3.27 10.27
CA ILE A 55 1.87 4.44 9.43
C ILE A 55 2.16 4.13 7.95
N CYS A 56 1.75 2.94 7.48
CA CYS A 56 1.96 2.52 6.09
C CYS A 56 1.37 3.49 5.07
N HIS A 57 0.18 3.99 5.38
CA HIS A 57 -0.51 5.03 4.64
C HIS A 57 0.27 6.36 4.55
N ALA A 58 1.27 6.59 5.40
CA ALA A 58 2.08 7.80 5.44
C ALA A 58 3.47 7.62 4.83
N TRP A 59 4.15 6.49 5.07
CA TRP A 59 5.44 6.24 4.42
C TRP A 59 5.26 6.07 2.90
N ALA A 60 4.22 5.37 2.44
CA ALA A 60 4.01 5.08 1.03
C ALA A 60 3.96 6.34 0.15
N PRO A 61 3.15 7.38 0.46
CA PRO A 61 3.18 8.63 -0.32
C PRO A 61 4.48 9.41 -0.12
N ALA A 62 5.12 9.36 1.05
CA ALA A 62 6.41 10.00 1.27
C ALA A 62 7.50 9.39 0.37
N ALA A 63 7.52 8.07 0.19
CA ALA A 63 8.43 7.38 -0.70
C ALA A 63 8.24 7.73 -2.19
N ILE A 64 7.05 8.19 -2.57
CA ILE A 64 6.73 8.62 -3.94
C ILE A 64 7.13 10.08 -4.16
N LEU A 65 6.79 10.96 -3.21
CA LEU A 65 6.88 12.40 -3.39
C LEU A 65 8.21 12.99 -2.92
N GLU A 66 8.88 12.38 -1.95
CA GLU A 66 10.14 12.86 -1.40
C GLU A 66 11.33 12.21 -2.09
N ALA A 67 12.40 12.98 -2.27
CA ALA A 67 13.68 12.42 -2.67
C ALA A 67 14.26 11.61 -1.49
N GLU A 68 14.82 10.45 -1.78
CA GLU A 68 15.37 9.59 -0.74
C GLU A 68 16.59 10.24 -0.08
N PRO A 69 16.66 10.31 1.27
CA PRO A 69 17.86 10.75 1.96
C PRO A 69 19.03 9.78 1.69
N ASN A 70 20.20 10.29 1.31
CA ASN A 70 21.35 9.48 0.91
C ASN A 70 22.45 9.42 1.97
N CYS A 71 22.74 10.54 2.62
CA CYS A 71 23.86 10.69 3.55
C CYS A 71 23.43 11.19 4.93
N PRO A 72 24.18 10.88 6.00
CA PRO A 72 23.91 11.43 7.33
C PRO A 72 24.08 12.95 7.35
N VAL A 73 23.28 13.64 8.17
CA VAL A 73 23.32 15.10 8.33
C VAL A 73 23.53 15.46 9.79
N THR A 74 24.56 16.23 10.11
CA THR A 74 24.75 16.75 11.47
C THR A 74 24.17 18.14 11.59
N TYR A 75 23.17 18.31 12.46
CA TYR A 75 22.55 19.61 12.74
C TYR A 75 22.49 19.85 14.24
N ASN A 76 23.00 21.00 14.69
CA ASN A 76 23.08 21.37 16.12
C ASN A 76 23.73 20.29 17.01
N GLY A 77 24.77 19.62 16.50
CA GLY A 77 25.52 18.61 17.25
C GLY A 77 24.88 17.22 17.29
N VAL A 78 23.76 17.01 16.59
CA VAL A 78 23.10 15.70 16.45
C VAL A 78 23.20 15.23 15.00
N THR A 79 23.67 14.00 14.80
CA THR A 79 23.67 13.36 13.48
C THR A 79 22.36 12.62 13.25
N PHE A 80 21.68 12.97 12.17
CA PHE A 80 20.50 12.29 11.65
C PHE A 80 20.93 11.36 10.52
N GLN A 81 20.70 10.07 10.68
CA GLN A 81 20.92 9.08 9.63
C GLN A 81 19.82 9.17 8.57
N PRO A 82 20.05 8.71 7.33
CA PRO A 82 19.00 8.58 6.33
C PRO A 82 17.75 7.86 6.84
N MET A 83 17.90 6.80 7.63
CA MET A 83 16.79 6.10 8.26
C MET A 83 16.03 6.95 9.29
N ASP A 84 16.72 7.79 10.06
CA ASP A 84 16.06 8.74 10.97
C ASP A 84 15.20 9.74 10.19
N LEU A 85 15.72 10.25 9.07
CA LEU A 85 15.00 11.19 8.20
C LEU A 85 13.78 10.53 7.54
N LYS A 86 13.89 9.25 7.14
CA LYS A 86 12.76 8.43 6.66
C LYS A 86 11.67 8.31 7.74
N ALA A 87 12.05 8.09 9.00
CA ALA A 87 11.11 8.03 10.12
C ALA A 87 10.42 9.38 10.39
N LEU A 88 11.18 10.49 10.38
CA LEU A 88 10.65 11.83 10.60
C LEU A 88 9.68 12.25 9.50
N VAL A 89 10.04 12.07 8.23
CA VAL A 89 9.16 12.48 7.12
C VAL A 89 7.90 11.63 7.05
N SER A 90 7.99 10.33 7.33
CA SER A 90 6.80 9.46 7.41
C SER A 90 5.86 9.94 8.52
N SER A 91 6.40 10.32 9.68
CA SER A 91 5.61 10.87 10.78
C SER A 91 4.99 12.25 10.45
N VAL A 92 5.65 13.04 9.60
CA VAL A 92 5.05 14.28 9.07
C VAL A 92 3.83 13.96 8.20
N TYR A 93 3.95 13.01 7.27
CA TYR A 93 2.87 12.65 6.35
C TYR A 93 1.64 12.09 7.08
N ASP A 94 1.83 11.36 8.18
CA ASP A 94 0.73 10.90 9.06
C ASP A 94 0.03 12.09 9.75
N GLY A 95 0.81 13.03 10.28
CA GLY A 95 0.28 14.20 10.99
C GLY A 95 -0.21 15.34 10.09
N ALA A 96 -0.01 15.24 8.78
CA ALA A 96 -0.33 16.27 7.79
C ALA A 96 -1.57 15.90 6.96
N ARG A 97 -2.23 16.91 6.39
CA ARG A 97 -3.31 16.70 5.42
C ARG A 97 -2.73 16.59 4.02
N VAL A 98 -2.56 15.37 3.52
CA VAL A 98 -2.18 15.08 2.14
C VAL A 98 -3.45 14.79 1.32
N ALA A 99 -3.71 15.61 0.30
CA ALA A 99 -4.87 15.39 -0.55
C ALA A 99 -4.64 14.16 -1.45
N THR A 100 -5.65 13.30 -1.57
CA THR A 100 -5.56 12.06 -2.35
C THR A 100 -6.56 12.03 -3.51
N VAL A 101 -6.26 11.23 -4.52
CA VAL A 101 -7.25 10.68 -5.47
C VAL A 101 -7.40 9.20 -5.09
N PHE A 102 -8.54 8.83 -4.52
CA PHE A 102 -8.77 7.47 -4.04
C PHE A 102 -9.74 6.73 -4.97
N THR A 103 -9.41 5.50 -5.32
CA THR A 103 -10.16 4.65 -6.27
C THR A 103 -10.23 3.22 -5.75
N GLY A 104 -11.40 2.59 -5.88
CA GLY A 104 -11.74 1.39 -5.11
C GLY A 104 -12.50 1.78 -3.83
N ALA A 105 -13.23 0.83 -3.27
CA ALA A 105 -13.75 0.92 -1.92
C ALA A 105 -12.80 0.12 -1.00
N ARG A 106 -13.17 0.02 0.28
CA ARG A 106 -12.43 -0.79 1.24
C ARG A 106 -13.31 -1.95 1.63
N TYR A 107 -12.76 -3.16 1.55
CA TYR A 107 -13.36 -4.31 2.22
C TYR A 107 -12.93 -4.29 3.70
N ASN A 108 -13.90 -4.37 4.61
CA ASN A 108 -13.65 -4.32 6.06
C ASN A 108 -13.63 -5.72 6.71
N GLY A 109 -13.57 -6.77 5.90
CA GLY A 109 -13.78 -8.16 6.33
C GLY A 109 -15.26 -8.49 6.63
N GLY A 110 -15.53 -9.77 6.90
CA GLY A 110 -16.86 -10.27 7.27
C GLY A 110 -17.15 -11.66 6.69
N ASP A 111 -18.37 -12.15 6.91
CA ASP A 111 -18.86 -13.36 6.25
C ASP A 111 -19.05 -13.08 4.76
N GLU A 112 -18.28 -13.79 3.95
CA GLU A 112 -18.30 -13.69 2.50
C GLU A 112 -18.77 -14.99 1.87
N ALA A 113 -19.71 -14.86 0.95
CA ALA A 113 -20.20 -15.96 0.14
C ALA A 113 -19.78 -15.76 -1.31
N THR A 114 -19.50 -16.88 -1.97
CA THR A 114 -19.28 -16.93 -3.41
C THR A 114 -20.55 -17.39 -4.12
N ASP A 115 -20.72 -16.96 -5.38
CA ASP A 115 -21.76 -17.50 -6.24
C ASP A 115 -21.41 -18.91 -6.75
N GLU A 116 -22.29 -19.52 -7.55
CA GLU A 116 -22.08 -20.87 -8.10
C GLU A 116 -20.84 -21.02 -9.00
N TYR A 117 -20.18 -19.91 -9.35
CA TYR A 117 -18.99 -19.83 -10.19
C TYR A 117 -17.73 -19.43 -9.41
N GLY A 118 -17.83 -19.33 -8.09
CA GLY A 118 -16.72 -18.98 -7.20
C GLY A 118 -16.54 -17.48 -6.98
N ARG A 119 -17.33 -16.63 -7.64
CA ARG A 119 -17.18 -15.18 -7.57
C ARG A 119 -17.73 -14.63 -6.26
N HIS A 120 -16.99 -13.73 -5.61
CA HIS A 120 -17.45 -13.02 -4.42
C HIS A 120 -18.77 -12.29 -4.67
N THR A 121 -19.69 -12.37 -3.71
CA THR A 121 -20.98 -11.66 -3.77
C THR A 121 -20.91 -10.23 -3.22
N ASN A 122 -19.88 -9.94 -2.42
CA ASN A 122 -19.69 -8.61 -1.83
C ASN A 122 -19.14 -7.63 -2.88
N ASN A 123 -19.87 -6.54 -3.11
CA ASN A 123 -19.45 -5.51 -4.06
C ASN A 123 -18.18 -4.77 -3.65
N ALA A 124 -17.88 -4.67 -2.35
CA ALA A 124 -16.64 -4.08 -1.87
C ALA A 124 -15.43 -5.01 -2.05
N TYR A 125 -15.64 -6.33 -2.17
CA TYR A 125 -14.56 -7.24 -2.54
C TYR A 125 -14.30 -7.19 -4.05
N ARG A 126 -15.36 -7.06 -4.85
CA ARG A 126 -15.26 -6.97 -6.32
C ARG A 126 -14.93 -5.57 -6.83
N ASP A 127 -14.70 -4.61 -5.93
CA ASP A 127 -14.76 -3.18 -6.24
C ASP A 127 -13.67 -2.73 -7.22
N LEU A 128 -12.49 -3.35 -7.14
CA LEU A 128 -11.40 -3.12 -8.07
C LEU A 128 -11.54 -4.02 -9.28
N ASN A 129 -12.40 -3.60 -10.20
CA ASN A 129 -12.57 -4.30 -11.47
C ASN A 129 -11.20 -4.46 -12.20
N PRO A 130 -10.85 -5.65 -12.72
CA PRO A 130 -9.55 -5.88 -13.35
C PRO A 130 -9.33 -5.06 -14.64
N ALA A 131 -10.40 -4.60 -15.29
CA ALA A 131 -10.28 -3.63 -16.38
C ALA A 131 -9.73 -2.30 -15.87
N TYR A 132 -10.30 -1.78 -14.78
CA TYR A 132 -9.80 -0.57 -14.14
C TYR A 132 -8.36 -0.77 -13.68
N PHE A 133 -8.06 -1.88 -13.00
CA PHE A 133 -6.69 -2.23 -12.60
C PHE A 133 -5.72 -2.17 -13.78
N HIS A 134 -6.04 -2.83 -14.89
CA HIS A 134 -5.17 -2.86 -16.08
C HIS A 134 -4.99 -1.46 -16.69
N ILE A 135 -6.10 -0.72 -16.87
CA ILE A 135 -6.09 0.62 -17.47
C ILE A 135 -5.30 1.59 -16.58
N ALA A 136 -5.57 1.61 -15.28
CA ALA A 136 -4.90 2.49 -14.32
C ALA A 136 -3.39 2.21 -14.32
N ASN A 137 -2.98 0.95 -14.20
CA ASN A 137 -1.57 0.56 -14.23
C ASN A 137 -0.87 0.95 -15.53
N ALA A 138 -1.44 0.57 -16.68
CA ALA A 138 -0.83 0.83 -17.97
C ALA A 138 -0.72 2.34 -18.27
N ASN A 139 -1.70 3.14 -17.85
CA ASN A 139 -1.68 4.58 -18.08
C ASN A 139 -0.79 5.31 -17.05
N ILE A 140 -0.99 5.11 -15.75
CA ILE A 140 -0.27 5.84 -14.70
C ILE A 140 1.23 5.55 -14.80
N LEU A 141 1.61 4.27 -14.82
CA LEU A 141 3.02 3.86 -14.84
C LEU A 141 3.63 3.96 -16.24
N GLY A 142 2.88 3.60 -17.29
CA GLY A 142 3.41 3.46 -18.65
C GLY A 142 3.32 4.71 -19.52
N LYS A 143 2.28 5.54 -19.36
CA LYS A 143 2.03 6.71 -20.23
C LYS A 143 2.21 8.04 -19.53
N LEU A 144 1.91 8.11 -18.23
CA LEU A 144 1.91 9.34 -17.46
C LEU A 144 3.21 9.54 -16.66
N ASN A 145 4.14 8.58 -16.69
CA ASN A 145 5.39 8.60 -15.92
C ASN A 145 5.15 8.93 -14.44
N SER A 146 4.09 8.38 -13.86
CA SER A 146 3.70 8.58 -12.46
C SER A 146 3.56 7.24 -11.76
N THR A 147 3.36 7.26 -10.44
CA THR A 147 3.01 6.07 -9.67
C THR A 147 1.93 6.38 -8.63
N TYR A 148 1.55 5.39 -7.83
CA TYR A 148 0.46 5.43 -6.86
C TYR A 148 0.75 4.48 -5.68
N VAL A 149 -0.09 4.54 -4.65
CA VAL A 149 -0.09 3.62 -3.51
C VAL A 149 -1.19 2.58 -3.69
N ALA A 150 -0.89 1.31 -3.42
CA ALA A 150 -1.88 0.23 -3.46
C ALA A 150 -1.99 -0.42 -2.08
N ASP A 151 -3.19 -0.88 -1.73
CA ASP A 151 -3.33 -1.98 -0.76
C ASP A 151 -3.04 -3.28 -1.48
N VAL A 152 -2.00 -4.00 -1.05
CA VAL A 152 -1.56 -5.23 -1.72
C VAL A 152 -2.05 -6.49 -1.03
N THR A 153 -2.95 -6.34 -0.05
CA THR A 153 -3.61 -7.44 0.65
C THR A 153 -5.12 -7.33 0.50
N ALA A 154 -5.80 -8.44 0.22
CA ALA A 154 -7.26 -8.54 0.13
C ALA A 154 -7.93 -8.86 1.49
N GLY A 155 -7.27 -8.47 2.59
CA GLY A 155 -7.60 -8.90 3.95
C GLY A 155 -8.17 -7.78 4.84
N ALA A 156 -8.43 -8.09 6.11
CA ALA A 156 -8.92 -7.10 7.07
C ALA A 156 -7.85 -6.05 7.46
N GLU A 157 -6.58 -6.45 7.44
CA GLU A 157 -5.44 -5.56 7.62
C GLU A 157 -5.17 -4.76 6.34
N VAL A 158 -4.77 -3.50 6.49
CA VAL A 158 -4.53 -2.60 5.36
C VAL A 158 -3.03 -2.39 5.19
N TRP A 159 -2.47 -2.77 4.05
CA TRP A 159 -1.04 -2.71 3.77
C TRP A 159 -0.74 -1.83 2.55
N ASN A 160 -0.53 -0.54 2.81
CA ASN A 160 -0.23 0.46 1.78
C ASN A 160 1.22 0.36 1.33
N GLN A 161 1.43 0.11 0.04
CA GLN A 161 2.76 -0.03 -0.56
C GLN A 161 2.91 0.92 -1.76
N PRO A 162 4.05 1.63 -1.91
CA PRO A 162 4.29 2.45 -3.08
C PRO A 162 4.63 1.56 -4.28
N VAL A 163 3.85 1.68 -5.35
CA VAL A 163 4.04 0.88 -6.56
C VAL A 163 5.30 1.35 -7.29
N ARG A 164 6.12 0.38 -7.71
CA ARG A 164 7.35 0.62 -8.47
C ARG A 164 7.17 0.36 -9.96
N GLY A 165 6.31 -0.57 -10.34
CA GLY A 165 6.11 -0.89 -11.76
C GLY A 165 5.05 -1.92 -12.03
N PHE A 166 4.64 -1.97 -13.30
CA PHE A 166 3.66 -2.90 -13.83
C PHE A 166 4.18 -3.49 -15.14
N LYS A 167 4.05 -4.81 -15.30
CA LYS A 167 4.47 -5.51 -16.51
C LYS A 167 3.45 -6.54 -16.92
N VAL A 168 3.03 -6.49 -18.18
CA VAL A 168 2.22 -7.54 -18.80
C VAL A 168 3.16 -8.62 -19.33
N TYR A 169 2.94 -9.87 -18.91
CA TYR A 169 3.74 -11.04 -19.30
C TYR A 169 3.05 -11.87 -20.38
N GLU A 170 1.71 -11.88 -20.40
CA GLU A 170 0.93 -12.63 -21.38
C GLU A 170 -0.31 -11.84 -21.77
N GLN A 171 -0.65 -11.90 -23.06
CA GLN A 171 -1.95 -11.47 -23.60
C GLN A 171 -2.42 -12.52 -24.61
N THR A 172 -3.47 -13.25 -24.26
CA THR A 172 -4.00 -14.34 -25.08
C THR A 172 -5.44 -14.02 -25.48
N LYS A 173 -5.64 -13.75 -26.78
CA LYS A 173 -6.98 -13.49 -27.34
C LYS A 173 -7.82 -14.77 -27.31
N MET A 174 -9.07 -14.64 -26.90
CA MET A 174 -10.04 -15.73 -26.78
C MET A 174 -11.40 -15.31 -27.30
N SER A 175 -12.15 -16.27 -27.85
CA SER A 175 -13.59 -16.08 -28.06
C SER A 175 -14.33 -16.17 -26.73
N LEU A 176 -15.52 -15.55 -26.66
CA LEU A 176 -16.40 -15.64 -25.49
C LEU A 176 -16.67 -17.10 -25.08
N LYS A 177 -16.97 -17.97 -26.06
CA LYS A 177 -17.21 -19.40 -25.82
C LYS A 177 -15.97 -20.10 -25.23
N LYS A 178 -14.78 -19.80 -25.76
CA LYS A 178 -13.54 -20.42 -25.25
C LYS A 178 -13.25 -19.94 -23.82
N ALA A 179 -13.37 -18.65 -23.54
CA ALA A 179 -13.19 -18.13 -22.19
C ALA A 179 -14.21 -18.73 -21.20
N ALA A 180 -15.49 -18.78 -21.57
CA ALA A 180 -16.55 -19.35 -20.74
C ALA A 180 -16.27 -20.82 -20.39
N GLN A 181 -15.87 -21.62 -21.38
CA GLN A 181 -15.57 -23.03 -21.18
C GLN A 181 -14.29 -23.24 -20.36
N THR A 182 -13.25 -22.44 -20.60
CA THR A 182 -11.94 -22.59 -19.95
C THR A 182 -11.96 -22.21 -18.48
N PHE A 183 -12.59 -21.08 -18.13
CA PHE A 183 -12.51 -20.53 -16.77
C PHE A 183 -13.72 -20.86 -15.90
N TYR A 184 -14.89 -21.13 -16.50
CA TYR A 184 -16.15 -21.33 -15.75
C TYR A 184 -16.87 -22.64 -16.12
N GLY A 185 -16.36 -23.42 -17.09
CA GLY A 185 -17.03 -24.64 -17.55
C GLY A 185 -18.35 -24.40 -18.32
N LEU A 186 -18.58 -23.18 -18.81
CA LEU A 186 -19.85 -22.75 -19.40
C LEU A 186 -19.83 -22.72 -20.94
N GLN A 187 -20.99 -22.94 -21.55
CA GLN A 187 -21.15 -22.82 -23.02
C GLN A 187 -21.21 -21.36 -23.52
N LYS A 188 -21.61 -20.43 -22.65
CA LYS A 188 -21.78 -19.01 -22.95
C LYS A 188 -21.16 -18.17 -21.84
N TYR A 189 -20.45 -17.11 -22.23
CA TYR A 189 -19.87 -16.15 -21.29
C TYR A 189 -20.99 -15.33 -20.64
N PRO A 190 -21.16 -15.39 -19.31
CA PRO A 190 -22.34 -14.81 -18.66
C PRO A 190 -22.13 -13.37 -18.17
N TRP A 191 -20.89 -12.91 -18.05
CA TRP A 191 -20.55 -11.74 -17.22
C TRP A 191 -20.85 -10.39 -17.85
N ASN A 192 -20.62 -10.26 -19.16
CA ASN A 192 -20.92 -9.04 -19.88
C ASN A 192 -21.49 -9.33 -21.27
N SER A 193 -22.78 -9.05 -21.45
CA SER A 193 -23.48 -9.26 -22.72
C SER A 193 -23.02 -8.32 -23.84
N ALA A 194 -22.36 -7.20 -23.51
CA ALA A 194 -21.80 -6.25 -24.47
C ALA A 194 -20.45 -6.73 -25.04
N ALA A 195 -19.72 -7.59 -24.31
CA ALA A 195 -18.43 -8.12 -24.73
C ALA A 195 -18.52 -8.84 -26.09
N LYS A 196 -17.52 -8.59 -26.95
CA LYS A 196 -17.39 -9.21 -28.28
C LYS A 196 -16.20 -10.15 -28.35
N SER A 197 -15.16 -9.88 -27.56
CA SER A 197 -13.99 -10.76 -27.44
C SER A 197 -13.39 -10.67 -26.03
N ILE A 198 -12.58 -11.65 -25.67
CA ILE A 198 -11.89 -11.71 -24.38
C ILE A 198 -10.38 -11.72 -24.62
N VAL A 199 -9.62 -11.06 -23.75
CA VAL A 199 -8.17 -11.22 -23.65
C VAL A 199 -7.82 -11.71 -22.27
N TYR A 200 -7.28 -12.92 -22.16
CA TYR A 200 -6.64 -13.37 -20.93
C TYR A 200 -5.32 -12.64 -20.75
N VAL A 201 -5.08 -12.11 -19.54
CA VAL A 201 -3.88 -11.37 -19.20
C VAL A 201 -3.23 -11.96 -17.96
N LYS A 202 -1.92 -12.21 -18.07
CA LYS A 202 -1.02 -12.38 -16.91
C LYS A 202 -0.17 -11.14 -16.78
N SER A 203 -0.26 -10.45 -15.66
CA SER A 203 0.55 -9.26 -15.38
C SER A 203 1.18 -9.34 -14.00
N ARG A 204 2.23 -8.56 -13.76
CA ARG A 204 2.88 -8.43 -12.45
C ARG A 204 2.85 -6.98 -12.01
N LEU A 205 2.31 -6.73 -10.82
CA LEU A 205 2.53 -5.48 -10.10
C LEU A 205 3.76 -5.64 -9.21
N SER A 206 4.61 -4.63 -9.16
CA SER A 206 5.82 -4.62 -8.32
C SER A 206 5.77 -3.40 -7.42
N TRP A 207 6.06 -3.57 -6.14
CA TRP A 207 6.04 -2.52 -5.12
C TRP A 207 7.26 -2.63 -4.22
N ILE A 208 7.53 -1.57 -3.45
CA ILE A 208 8.59 -1.55 -2.45
C ILE A 208 8.04 -2.04 -1.12
N PHE A 209 8.75 -2.91 -0.42
CA PHE A 209 8.42 -3.40 0.92
C PHE A 209 9.32 -2.77 2.00
N GLU A 210 8.89 -2.86 3.25
CA GLU A 210 9.50 -2.24 4.41
C GLU A 210 10.90 -2.79 4.73
N THR A 211 11.78 -1.92 5.22
CA THR A 211 13.10 -2.28 5.76
C THR A 211 13.62 -1.23 6.73
N TYR A 212 14.49 -1.64 7.64
CA TYR A 212 15.25 -0.75 8.53
C TYR A 212 16.69 -0.50 8.04
N THR A 213 17.03 -0.96 6.83
CA THR A 213 18.35 -0.70 6.23
C THR A 213 18.56 0.78 6.02
N ASP A 214 19.63 1.29 6.62
CA ASP A 214 20.03 2.70 6.51
C ASP A 214 20.73 3.00 5.18
N GLY A 215 20.78 4.29 4.80
CA GLY A 215 21.38 4.77 3.56
C GLY A 215 20.39 5.05 2.42
N GLY A 216 20.94 5.58 1.32
CA GLY A 216 20.24 5.78 0.05
C GLY A 216 20.15 4.48 -0.75
N LEU A 217 19.04 3.76 -0.62
CA LEU A 217 18.83 2.43 -1.21
C LEU A 217 18.52 2.51 -2.71
N VAL A 218 17.90 3.60 -3.16
CA VAL A 218 17.59 3.86 -4.57
C VAL A 218 18.86 4.17 -5.33
N SER A 219 19.67 5.10 -4.83
CA SER A 219 20.91 5.53 -5.50
C SER A 219 21.98 4.43 -5.52
N SER A 220 22.01 3.55 -4.52
CA SER A 220 22.90 2.39 -4.47
C SER A 220 22.41 1.18 -5.29
N GLY A 221 21.15 1.19 -5.73
CA GLY A 221 20.51 0.04 -6.39
C GLY A 221 20.07 -1.07 -5.44
N GLU A 222 20.31 -0.93 -4.13
CA GLU A 222 19.86 -1.90 -3.12
C GLU A 222 18.35 -1.96 -2.98
N ILE A 223 17.61 -0.95 -3.44
CA ILE A 223 16.15 -0.94 -3.50
C ILE A 223 15.56 -2.16 -4.23
N ASN A 224 16.34 -2.78 -5.13
CA ASN A 224 15.95 -4.02 -5.80
C ASN A 224 15.76 -5.19 -4.83
N LYS A 225 16.51 -5.25 -3.73
CA LYS A 225 16.36 -6.27 -2.67
C LYS A 225 15.02 -6.13 -1.94
N TYR A 226 14.47 -4.92 -1.92
CA TYR A 226 13.22 -4.55 -1.26
C TYR A 226 12.08 -4.36 -2.25
N THR A 227 12.28 -4.71 -3.52
CA THR A 227 11.21 -4.69 -4.52
C THR A 227 10.63 -6.09 -4.63
N THR A 228 9.39 -6.22 -4.21
CA THR A 228 8.62 -7.46 -4.37
C THR A 228 7.51 -7.26 -5.41
N GLY A 229 6.64 -8.24 -5.57
CA GLY A 229 5.50 -8.13 -6.47
C GLY A 229 4.79 -9.43 -6.70
N GLN A 230 3.55 -9.33 -7.17
CA GLN A 230 2.63 -10.44 -7.34
C GLN A 230 2.10 -10.50 -8.77
N TYR A 231 1.83 -11.73 -9.23
CA TYR A 231 1.17 -11.94 -10.51
C TYR A 231 -0.34 -11.89 -10.32
N TYR A 232 -1.00 -11.18 -11.23
CA TYR A 232 -2.45 -11.13 -11.33
C TYR A 232 -2.91 -11.69 -12.67
N TYR A 233 -4.02 -12.41 -12.60
CA TYR A 233 -4.64 -13.13 -13.70
C TYR A 233 -6.07 -12.66 -13.89
N TYR A 234 -6.41 -12.21 -15.09
CA TYR A 234 -7.74 -11.68 -15.37
C TYR A 234 -8.09 -11.78 -16.84
N LEU A 235 -9.39 -11.69 -17.10
CA LEU A 235 -9.99 -11.54 -18.41
C LEU A 235 -10.31 -10.07 -18.63
N LEU A 236 -9.85 -9.50 -19.74
CA LEU A 236 -10.36 -8.24 -20.24
C LEU A 236 -11.47 -8.49 -21.25
N GLU A 237 -12.58 -7.81 -21.07
CA GLU A 237 -13.74 -7.82 -21.96
C GLU A 237 -13.61 -6.67 -22.95
N LEU A 238 -13.61 -7.00 -24.24
CA LEU A 238 -13.43 -6.02 -25.31
C LEU A 238 -14.69 -5.90 -26.16
N ASP A 239 -14.97 -4.69 -26.61
CA ASP A 239 -16.02 -4.42 -27.60
C ASP A 239 -15.58 -4.76 -29.04
N SER A 240 -16.36 -4.33 -30.05
CA SER A 240 -16.01 -4.55 -31.46
C SER A 240 -14.86 -3.69 -31.98
N ALA A 241 -14.58 -2.55 -31.34
CA ALA A 241 -13.44 -1.67 -31.66
C ALA A 241 -12.15 -2.14 -30.98
N GLY A 242 -12.25 -3.07 -30.02
CA GLY A 242 -11.13 -3.54 -29.21
C GLY A 242 -10.89 -2.68 -27.97
N GLU A 243 -11.85 -1.85 -27.59
CA GLU A 243 -11.81 -1.07 -26.35
C GLU A 243 -12.16 -1.95 -25.15
N ILE A 244 -11.46 -1.74 -24.04
CA ILE A 244 -11.70 -2.47 -22.78
C ILE A 244 -12.99 -1.90 -22.16
N ILE A 245 -13.99 -2.76 -21.98
CA ILE A 245 -15.31 -2.39 -21.44
C ILE A 245 -15.66 -3.10 -20.12
N GLY A 246 -14.76 -3.95 -19.63
CA GLY A 246 -14.95 -4.70 -18.39
C GLY A 246 -13.92 -5.80 -18.23
N GLY A 247 -14.08 -6.62 -17.20
CA GLY A 247 -13.16 -7.71 -16.91
C GLY A 247 -13.56 -8.50 -15.67
N GLU A 248 -12.99 -9.69 -15.57
CA GLU A 248 -13.22 -10.64 -14.48
C GLU A 248 -11.88 -11.21 -13.99
N TRP A 249 -11.72 -11.29 -12.67
CA TRP A 249 -10.57 -11.96 -12.07
C TRP A 249 -10.68 -13.48 -12.29
N VAL A 250 -9.54 -14.16 -12.37
CA VAL A 250 -9.48 -15.62 -12.53
C VAL A 250 -8.33 -16.22 -11.71
N TYR A 251 -8.37 -17.54 -11.53
CA TYR A 251 -7.43 -18.27 -10.69
C TYR A 251 -7.41 -17.72 -9.27
N ASN A 252 -6.24 -17.66 -8.62
CA ASN A 252 -6.10 -17.14 -7.27
C ASN A 252 -6.35 -15.63 -7.17
N SER A 253 -6.32 -14.90 -8.30
CA SER A 253 -6.58 -13.47 -8.28
C SER A 253 -8.05 -13.12 -8.06
N ASP A 254 -8.96 -14.09 -7.92
CA ASP A 254 -10.33 -13.82 -7.49
C ASP A 254 -10.41 -13.51 -5.98
N ASP A 255 -9.52 -14.10 -5.18
CA ASP A 255 -9.39 -13.88 -3.73
C ASP A 255 -8.18 -12.99 -3.34
N ASP A 256 -7.28 -12.76 -4.30
CA ASP A 256 -5.96 -12.20 -4.02
C ASP A 256 -5.62 -11.16 -5.08
N HIS A 257 -6.29 -10.03 -4.97
CA HIS A 257 -6.13 -8.84 -5.80
C HIS A 257 -6.10 -7.58 -4.91
N PRO A 258 -5.55 -6.45 -5.39
CA PRO A 258 -5.56 -5.21 -4.61
C PRO A 258 -6.99 -4.74 -4.32
N ASP A 259 -7.26 -4.24 -3.11
CA ASP A 259 -8.56 -3.65 -2.75
C ASP A 259 -8.72 -2.26 -3.36
N PHE A 260 -7.70 -1.42 -3.23
CA PHE A 260 -7.77 -0.03 -3.70
C PHE A 260 -6.42 0.51 -4.13
N LEU A 261 -6.50 1.56 -4.95
CA LEU A 261 -5.36 2.34 -5.41
C LEU A 261 -5.63 3.81 -5.07
N TRP A 262 -4.59 4.54 -4.69
CA TRP A 262 -4.73 5.98 -4.49
C TRP A 262 -3.44 6.74 -4.76
N LEU A 263 -3.59 8.00 -5.17
CA LEU A 263 -2.50 8.88 -5.54
C LEU A 263 -2.43 10.06 -4.58
N PRO A 264 -1.26 10.36 -3.97
CA PRO A 264 -1.09 11.63 -3.28
C PRO A 264 -0.96 12.74 -4.32
N LYS A 265 -1.74 13.82 -4.17
CA LYS A 265 -1.77 14.92 -5.15
C LYS A 265 -0.54 15.82 -5.08
N ALA A 266 0.01 16.00 -3.88
CA ALA A 266 1.15 16.88 -3.62
C ALA A 266 1.74 16.59 -2.24
N LYS A 267 2.93 17.13 -2.00
CA LYS A 267 3.56 17.18 -0.67
C LYS A 267 2.69 17.96 0.32
N PRO A 268 2.85 17.74 1.64
CA PRO A 268 2.29 18.62 2.66
C PRO A 268 2.64 20.09 2.43
N ALA A 269 1.80 21.01 2.95
CA ALA A 269 2.12 22.44 2.90
C ALA A 269 3.43 22.72 3.65
N ALA A 270 4.32 23.54 3.09
CA ALA A 270 5.68 23.75 3.61
C ALA A 270 5.73 24.21 5.07
N ASN A 271 4.72 24.97 5.52
CA ASN A 271 4.60 25.47 6.89
C ASN A 271 3.83 24.54 7.85
N THR A 272 3.58 23.28 7.45
CA THR A 272 2.88 22.32 8.29
C THR A 272 3.67 22.02 9.56
N VAL A 273 3.00 22.11 10.71
CA VAL A 273 3.47 21.59 11.99
C VAL A 273 2.44 20.59 12.47
N THR A 274 2.86 19.34 12.69
CA THR A 274 1.95 18.27 13.11
C THR A 274 1.51 18.45 14.56
N SER A 275 0.48 17.71 14.98
CA SER A 275 -0.02 17.78 16.36
C SER A 275 0.97 17.26 17.43
N ILE A 276 2.02 16.54 17.01
CA ILE A 276 3.14 16.12 17.88
C ILE A 276 4.25 17.17 17.96
N GLY A 277 4.11 18.30 17.26
CA GLY A 277 5.10 19.39 17.21
C GLY A 277 6.20 19.20 16.17
N LEU A 278 6.02 18.30 15.20
CA LEU A 278 7.01 18.07 14.15
C LEU A 278 6.80 19.03 12.98
N SER A 279 7.80 19.86 12.71
CA SER A 279 7.80 20.88 11.65
C SER A 279 8.24 20.27 10.32
N TYR A 280 7.38 20.34 9.29
CA TYR A 280 7.75 19.87 7.96
C TYR A 280 8.86 20.72 7.33
N ALA A 281 8.93 22.01 7.64
CA ALA A 281 10.01 22.88 7.17
C ALA A 281 11.38 22.40 7.67
N ASP A 282 11.48 22.01 8.95
CA ASP A 282 12.73 21.53 9.54
C ASP A 282 13.13 20.17 8.96
N VAL A 283 12.16 19.25 8.82
CA VAL A 283 12.39 17.95 8.20
C VAL A 283 12.81 18.10 6.73
N SER A 284 12.17 18.99 5.98
CA SER A 284 12.51 19.28 4.59
C SER A 284 13.92 19.83 4.43
N MET A 285 14.37 20.70 5.35
CA MET A 285 15.73 21.22 5.35
C MET A 285 16.77 20.10 5.55
N LEU A 286 16.53 19.20 6.51
CA LEU A 286 17.42 18.05 6.76
C LEU A 286 17.41 17.06 5.57
N LEU A 287 16.24 16.78 5.00
CA LEU A 287 16.12 15.94 3.80
C LEU A 287 16.92 16.52 2.64
N GLN A 288 16.79 17.82 2.36
CA GLN A 288 17.54 18.47 1.29
C GLN A 288 19.06 18.31 1.48
N LYS A 289 19.56 18.55 2.71
CA LYS A 289 20.98 18.33 3.04
C LYS A 289 21.42 16.88 2.83
N SER A 290 20.60 15.93 3.24
CA SER A 290 20.89 14.49 3.12
C SER A 290 20.89 14.02 1.68
N VAL A 291 19.95 14.51 0.87
CA VAL A 291 19.85 14.21 -0.57
C VAL A 291 21.09 14.73 -1.31
N SER A 292 21.53 15.96 -1.01
CA SER A 292 22.74 16.55 -1.62
C SER A 292 24.05 16.09 -0.99
N CYS A 293 24.01 15.23 0.04
CA CYS A 293 25.18 14.84 0.83
C CYS A 293 26.03 16.04 1.30
N SER A 294 25.36 17.15 1.64
CA SER A 294 26.02 18.35 2.14
C SER A 294 26.07 18.33 3.67
N ALA A 295 27.21 18.75 4.23
CA ALA A 295 27.38 18.96 5.66
C ALA A 295 26.38 19.97 6.24
#